data_AF-U5DL80-F1
#
_entry.id   AF-U5DL80-F1
#
_cell.length_a   1.000
_cell.length_b   1.000
_cell.length_c   1.000
_cell.angle_alpha   90.00
_cell.angle_beta   90.00
_cell.angle_gamma   90.00
#
_symmetry.space_group_name_H-M   'P 1'
#
loop_
_entity.id
_entity.type
_entity.pdbx_description
1 polymer ?
#
loop_
_entity_poly.entity_id
_entity_poly.type
_entity_poly.pdbx_seq_one_letter_code
_entity_poly.pdbx_strand_id
1 'polypeptide(L)' 'MLVMNDAQALVIEDLLTKMLVNDPYSVAELEEAITWFQRDRDRVSCPFEQVWSRNLAREIVRELREQG' A
#
# COMPACT_ATOMS: atom_id res chain seq x y z
N MET A 1 -13.38 14.69 2.39
CA MET A 1 -14.45 14.33 1.44
C MET A 1 -13.74 13.82 0.21
N LEU A 2 -13.96 12.55 -0.17
CA LEU A 2 -13.28 11.98 -1.33
C LEU A 2 -13.88 12.63 -2.59
N VAL A 3 -13.10 13.45 -3.28
CA VAL A 3 -13.51 14.08 -4.55
C VAL A 3 -12.78 13.35 -5.66
N MET A 4 -13.54 12.57 -6.42
CA MET A 4 -13.07 11.87 -7.61
C MET A 4 -13.55 12.62 -8.85
N ASN A 5 -12.77 12.59 -9.92
CA ASN A 5 -13.27 13.03 -11.22
C ASN A 5 -14.05 11.91 -11.93
N ASP A 6 -14.80 12.26 -12.97
CA ASP A 6 -15.68 11.32 -13.68
C ASP A 6 -14.93 10.10 -14.23
N ALA A 7 -13.70 10.30 -14.71
CA ALA A 7 -12.87 9.22 -15.23
C ALA A 7 -12.46 8.22 -14.14
N GLN A 8 -12.08 8.72 -12.96
CA GLN A 8 -11.74 7.88 -11.81
C GLN A 8 -12.97 7.10 -11.32
N ALA A 9 -14.14 7.74 -11.29
CA ALA A 9 -15.38 7.08 -10.87
C ALA A 9 -15.73 5.88 -11.77
N LEU A 10 -15.59 6.04 -13.09
CA LEU A 10 -15.83 4.96 -14.06
C LEU A 10 -14.88 3.78 -13.88
N VAL A 11 -13.59 4.05 -13.63
CA VAL A 11 -12.59 3.00 -13.39
C VAL A 11 -12.91 2.21 -12.12
N ILE A 12 -13.32 2.90 -11.04
CA ILE A 12 -13.72 2.23 -9.80
C ILE A 12 -14.98 1.41 -9.98
N GLU A 13 -15.99 1.95 -10.68
CA GLU A 13 -17.23 1.24 -10.96
C GLU A 13 -16.97 -0.07 -11.72
N ASP A 14 -16.15 -0.03 -12.77
CA ASP A 14 -15.80 -1.20 -13.57
C ASP A 14 -15.04 -2.25 -12.74
N LEU A 15 -14.03 -1.82 -11.96
CA LEU A 15 -13.26 -2.71 -11.09
C LEU A 15 -14.15 -3.39 -10.04
N LEU A 16 -15.01 -2.63 -9.36
CA LEU A 16 -15.91 -3.18 -8.35
C LEU A 16 -16.94 -4.13 -8.97
N THR A 17 -17.44 -3.80 -10.16
CA THR A 17 -18.37 -4.67 -10.90
C THR A 17 -17.70 -6.00 -11.24
N LYS A 18 -16.48 -5.98 -11.79
CA LYS A 18 -15.70 -7.18 -12.09
C LYS A 18 -15.45 -8.03 -10.85
N MET A 19 -15.11 -7.41 -9.71
CA MET A 19 -14.96 -8.13 -8.44
C MET A 19 -16.26 -8.80 -7.97
N LEU A 20 -17.40 -8.12 -8.11
CA LEU A 20 -18.71 -8.66 -7.72
C LEU A 20 -19.13 -9.86 -8.57
N VAL A 21 -18.83 -9.84 -9.87
CA VAL A 21 -19.14 -10.94 -10.79
C VAL A 21 -18.00 -11.96 -10.93
N ASN A 22 -16.91 -11.78 -10.17
CA ASN A 22 -15.70 -12.60 -10.19
C ASN A 22 -15.05 -12.71 -11.59
N ASP A 23 -15.10 -11.62 -12.35
CA ASP A 23 -14.49 -11.48 -13.67
C ASP A 23 -13.02 -11.02 -13.52
N PRO A 24 -12.10 -11.40 -14.43
CA PRO A 24 -10.72 -10.95 -14.36
C PRO A 24 -10.62 -9.43 -14.47
N TYR A 25 -9.77 -8.85 -13.62
CA TYR A 25 -9.46 -7.43 -13.62
C TYR A 25 -7.94 -7.22 -13.57
N SER A 26 -7.49 -6.05 -14.01
CA SER A 26 -6.07 -5.69 -13.94
C SER A 26 -5.69 -5.35 -12.51
N VAL A 27 -4.67 -6.03 -12.01
CA VAL A 27 -4.07 -5.70 -10.70
C VAL A 27 -3.46 -4.30 -10.73
N ALA A 28 -2.88 -3.88 -11.86
CA ALA A 28 -2.29 -2.54 -11.99
C ALA A 28 -3.34 -1.42 -11.90
N GLU A 29 -4.51 -1.61 -12.54
CA GLU A 29 -5.62 -0.65 -12.45
C GLU A 29 -6.19 -0.60 -11.03
N LEU A 30 -6.24 -1.74 -10.34
CA LEU A 30 -6.65 -1.81 -8.94
C LEU A 30 -5.66 -1.08 -8.02
N GLU A 31 -4.36 -1.27 -8.20
CA GLU A 31 -3.34 -0.57 -7.42
C GLU A 31 -3.41 0.94 -7.64
N GLU A 32 -3.57 1.38 -8.89
CA GLU A 32 -3.75 2.79 -9.23
C GLU A 32 -5.01 3.38 -8.58
N ALA A 33 -6.13 2.67 -8.68
CA ALA A 33 -7.39 3.02 -8.01
C ALA A 33 -7.22 3.19 -6.50
N ILE A 34 -6.51 2.26 -5.85
CA ILE A 34 -6.23 2.31 -4.41
C ILE A 34 -5.43 3.56 -4.05
N THR A 35 -4.48 4.01 -4.90
CA THR A 35 -3.70 5.23 -4.64
C THR A 35 -4.58 6.49 -4.58
N TRP A 36 -5.69 6.53 -5.31
CA TRP A 36 -6.62 7.67 -5.28
C TRP A 36 -7.32 7.79 -3.92
N PHE A 37 -7.53 6.67 -3.21
CA PHE A 37 -8.07 6.66 -1.85
C PHE A 37 -7.02 6.95 -0.77
N GLN A 38 -5.73 6.86 -1.11
CA GLN A 38 -4.63 7.04 -0.16
C GLN A 38 -4.12 8.48 -0.04
N ARG A 39 -4.52 9.39 -0.94
CA ARG A 39 -4.09 10.80 -0.92
C ARG A 39 -4.47 11.58 0.36
N ASP A 40 -5.45 11.10 1.14
CA ASP A 40 -5.83 11.69 2.44
C ASP A 40 -5.13 11.03 3.65
N ARG A 41 -4.25 10.04 3.44
CA ARG A 41 -3.44 9.42 4.50
C ARG A 41 -1.96 9.59 4.22
N ASP A 42 -1.47 10.80 4.53
CA ASP A 42 -0.10 10.89 5.01
C ASP A 42 0.08 9.87 6.15
N ARG A 43 0.91 8.86 5.86
CA ARG A 43 1.42 7.80 6.74
C ARG A 43 0.41 6.75 7.20
N VAL A 44 0.35 5.66 6.43
CA VAL A 44 0.22 4.34 7.05
C VAL A 44 1.52 4.08 7.81
N SER A 45 1.55 4.44 9.11
CA SER A 45 2.61 3.99 10.00
C SER A 45 2.48 2.48 10.17
N CYS A 46 3.09 1.71 9.28
CA CYS A 46 3.22 0.26 9.43
C CYS A 46 4.03 -0.01 10.71
N PRO A 47 3.42 -0.53 11.79
CA PRO A 47 4.14 -0.82 13.03
C PRO A 47 5.26 -1.83 12.79
N PHE A 48 5.09 -2.67 11.76
CA PHE A 48 6.05 -3.68 11.34
C PHE A 48 7.38 -3.08 10.87
N GLU A 49 7.38 -1.98 10.12
CA GLU A 49 8.62 -1.34 9.67
C GLU A 49 9.42 -0.74 10.83
N GLN A 50 8.75 -0.18 11.82
CA GLN A 50 9.42 0.39 13.01
C GLN A 50 10.05 -0.71 13.89
N VAL A 51 9.38 -1.86 14.02
CA VAL A 51 9.91 -3.00 14.79
C VAL A 51 11.04 -3.68 14.03
N TRP A 52 10.88 -3.90 12.73
CA TRP A 52 11.90 -4.53 11.89
C TRP A 52 13.16 -3.67 11.76
N SER A 53 13.03 -2.36 11.52
CA SER A 53 14.18 -1.44 11.48
C SER A 53 14.95 -1.39 12.80
N ARG A 54 14.25 -1.39 13.95
CA ARG A 54 14.89 -1.43 15.27
C ARG A 54 15.62 -2.75 15.54
N ASN A 55 15.05 -3.87 15.12
CA ASN A 55 15.67 -5.18 15.26
C ASN A 55 16.88 -5.34 14.33
N LEU A 56 16.76 -4.92 13.07
CA LEU A 56 17.84 -4.94 12.10
C LEU A 56 19.02 -4.07 12.56
N ALA A 57 18.76 -2.86 13.08
CA ALA A 57 19.80 -2.00 13.62
C ALA A 57 20.54 -2.64 14.81
N ARG A 58 19.83 -3.35 15.69
CA ARG A 58 20.45 -4.09 16.80
C ARG A 58 21.30 -5.25 16.31
N GLU A 59 20.83 -5.97 15.30
CA GLU A 59 21.53 -7.12 14.73
C GLU A 59 22.82 -6.70 14.02
N ILE A 60 22.79 -5.61 13.26
CA ILE A 60 23.98 -5.00 12.65
C ILE A 60 25.01 -4.59 13.72
N VAL A 61 24.57 -3.92 14.80
CA VAL A 61 25.47 -3.51 15.89
C VAL A 61 26.06 -4.72 16.63
N ARG A 62 25.30 -5.80 16.78
CA ARG A 62 25.77 -7.06 17.38
C ARG A 62 26.87 -7.69 16.53
N GLU A 63 26.62 -7.86 15.23
CA GLU A 63 27.60 -8.42 14.29
C GLU A 63 28.88 -7.59 14.21
N LEU A 64 28.77 -6.25 14.16
CA LEU A 64 29.94 -5.36 14.15
C LEU A 64 30.78 -5.46 15.44
N ARG A 65 30.17 -5.80 16.58
CA ARG A 65 30.90 -6.05 17.84
C ARG A 65 31.52 -7.44 17.92
N GLU A 66 30.93 -8.43 17.25
CA GLU A 66 31.45 -9.80 17.24
C GLU A 66 32.58 -9.98 16.22
N GLN A 67 32.69 -9.08 15.23
CA GLN A 67 33.73 -9.09 14.19
C GLN A 67 34.93 -8.16 14.47
N GLY A 68 34.96 -7.45 15.61
CA GLY A 68 36.07 -6.57 16.04
C GLY A 68 36.71 -7.05 17.33
#